data_AF-L1P9W4-F1
#
_entry.id   AF-L1P9W4-F1
#
_cell.length_a   1.000
_cell.length_b   1.000
_cell.length_c   1.000
_cell.angle_alpha   90.00
_cell.angle_beta   90.00
_cell.angle_gamma   90.00
#
_symmetry.space_group_name_H-M   'P 1'
#
loop_
_entity.id
_entity.type
_entity.pdbx_description
1 polymer ?
#
loop_
_entity_poly.entity_id
_entity_poly.type
_entity_poly.pdbx_seq_one_letter_code
_entity_poly.pdbx_strand_id
1 'polypeptide(L)'
;MRCIDNIKDIILDCDYKPKKGLKHRALVIPYKDIDRRYTTLNADKTEITHLQLLPSKRGYLFELNNAFKVSGSQKFGGGFTHELSIKIDKADSGNIATMNALTKGTYVLIVETTGNTFEVLGYEAGLVVNSVQRDYAGNVIGLTFATPSDVKELRMVALWGEGNYLTMSKKFERKAFVGRNYILKSNDFINSGYKMLNISPLFSNEILKNDSITLSVDIMFNNLIGGNRLGIEFNIIYTDDTNVYYNIWKRVNSGDIGTSFSERMVNIFQNNNREKKIKYISQLGLHIQCEAESVKVSNPKLEIGNIATDWCPADED
;
A
#
# COMPACT_ATOMS: atom_id res chain seq x y z
N MET A 1 -15.08 31.62 -11.67
CA MET A 1 -13.78 31.80 -12.36
C MET A 1 -13.82 30.84 -13.55
N ARG A 2 -13.67 31.32 -14.79
CA ARG A 2 -13.88 30.51 -16.01
C ARG A 2 -12.65 29.62 -16.25
N CYS A 3 -12.84 28.30 -16.32
CA CYS A 3 -11.81 27.36 -16.74
C CYS A 3 -11.37 27.68 -18.18
N ILE A 4 -10.07 27.67 -18.44
CA ILE A 4 -9.49 27.93 -19.77
C ILE A 4 -8.82 26.62 -20.22
N ASP A 5 -9.39 26.00 -21.25
CA ASP A 5 -9.11 24.64 -21.73
C ASP A 5 -7.83 24.49 -22.60
N ASN A 6 -6.88 25.44 -22.52
CA ASN A 6 -5.87 25.57 -23.58
C ASN A 6 -4.43 25.17 -23.20
N ILE A 7 -4.23 24.29 -22.21
CA ILE A 7 -2.89 23.74 -21.95
C ILE A 7 -2.94 22.21 -22.06
N LYS A 8 -2.38 21.68 -23.16
CA LYS A 8 -2.16 20.23 -23.34
C LYS A 8 -1.37 19.69 -22.14
N ASP A 9 -1.78 18.52 -21.66
CA ASP A 9 -1.16 17.72 -20.60
C ASP A 9 -1.47 18.10 -19.14
N ILE A 10 -2.32 19.10 -18.89
CA ILE A 10 -2.82 19.43 -17.56
C ILE A 10 -4.30 19.04 -17.44
N ILE A 11 -4.62 18.11 -16.55
CA ILE A 11 -6.01 17.72 -16.26
C ILE A 11 -6.52 18.67 -15.17
N LEU A 12 -7.38 19.61 -15.54
CA LEU A 12 -8.13 20.45 -14.61
C LEU A 12 -9.40 19.69 -14.19
N ASP A 13 -9.47 19.29 -12.91
CA ASP A 13 -10.75 18.96 -12.29
C ASP A 13 -11.42 20.28 -11.85
N CYS A 14 -12.29 20.81 -12.73
CA CYS A 14 -13.03 22.06 -12.50
C CYS A 14 -14.19 21.90 -11.49
N ASP A 15 -14.56 20.67 -11.14
CA ASP A 15 -15.67 20.37 -10.22
C ASP A 15 -15.20 20.25 -8.77
N TYR A 16 -13.92 19.94 -8.58
CA TYR A 16 -13.31 19.86 -7.25
C TYR A 16 -13.00 21.26 -6.68
N LYS A 17 -13.68 21.62 -5.59
CA LYS A 17 -13.31 22.76 -4.73
C LYS A 17 -12.64 22.20 -3.48
N PRO A 18 -11.41 22.61 -3.12
CA PRO A 18 -10.77 22.19 -1.87
C PRO A 18 -11.73 22.41 -0.70
N LYS A 19 -12.21 21.32 -0.09
CA LYS A 19 -13.19 21.41 0.99
C LYS A 19 -12.48 21.98 2.22
N LYS A 20 -13.05 23.03 2.82
CA LYS A 20 -12.68 23.43 4.18
C LYS A 20 -12.93 22.24 5.11
N GLY A 21 -11.94 21.86 5.91
CA GLY A 21 -12.05 20.80 6.90
C GLY A 21 -11.16 19.61 6.57
N LEU A 22 -9.89 19.70 6.94
CA LEU A 22 -9.07 18.52 7.15
C LEU A 22 -9.29 18.00 8.56
N LYS A 23 -9.25 16.68 8.73
CA LYS A 23 -9.04 16.08 10.04
C LYS A 23 -7.62 16.32 10.51
N HIS A 24 -7.41 16.13 11.79
CA HIS A 24 -6.17 16.35 12.52
C HIS A 24 -5.13 15.27 12.24
N ARG A 25 -4.99 14.77 11.01
CA ARG A 25 -4.04 13.71 10.68
C ARG A 25 -3.48 13.85 9.27
N ALA A 26 -2.19 13.62 9.11
CA ALA A 26 -1.53 13.52 7.80
C ALA A 26 -0.54 12.36 7.78
N LEU A 27 -0.54 11.61 6.69
CA LEU A 27 0.45 10.58 6.43
C LEU A 27 1.49 11.15 5.46
N VAL A 28 2.74 11.19 5.91
CA VAL A 28 3.89 11.68 5.16
C VAL A 28 4.68 10.49 4.63
N ILE A 29 4.69 10.30 3.32
CA ILE A 29 5.34 9.16 2.65
C ILE A 29 6.58 9.67 1.92
N PRO A 30 7.78 9.12 2.16
CA PRO A 30 8.94 9.46 1.34
C PRO A 30 8.64 9.20 -0.13
N TYR A 31 8.87 10.20 -0.98
CA TYR A 31 8.52 10.15 -2.40
C TYR A 31 9.16 8.95 -3.12
N LYS A 32 10.39 8.62 -2.74
CA LYS A 32 11.16 7.48 -3.26
C LYS A 32 10.64 6.10 -2.82
N ASP A 33 9.82 6.04 -1.78
CA ASP A 33 9.31 4.78 -1.22
C ASP A 33 8.00 4.34 -1.89
N ILE A 34 7.42 5.16 -2.77
CA ILE A 34 6.25 4.80 -3.58
C ILE A 34 6.70 3.99 -4.78
N ASP A 35 6.14 2.80 -4.96
CA ASP A 35 6.35 2.01 -6.17
C ASP A 35 5.37 2.47 -7.26
N ARG A 36 5.85 3.39 -8.10
CA ARG A 36 5.07 3.95 -9.22
C ARG A 36 4.74 2.94 -10.31
N ARG A 37 5.44 1.80 -10.38
CA ARG A 37 5.17 0.76 -11.38
C ARG A 37 3.85 0.05 -11.11
N TYR A 38 3.51 -0.08 -9.82
CA TYR A 38 2.32 -0.78 -9.35
C TYR A 38 1.27 0.16 -8.76
N THR A 39 1.59 1.44 -8.56
CA THR A 39 0.59 2.45 -8.22
C THR A 39 -0.26 2.75 -9.46
N THR A 40 -1.58 2.59 -9.37
CA THR A 40 -2.50 2.83 -10.48
C THR A 40 -3.37 4.05 -10.22
N LEU A 41 -3.73 4.73 -11.30
CA LEU A 41 -4.70 5.80 -11.29
C LEU A 41 -5.86 5.46 -12.24
N ASN A 42 -7.01 6.09 -12.02
CA ASN A 42 -8.11 6.08 -12.98
C ASN A 42 -7.73 6.81 -14.29
N ALA A 43 -8.59 6.70 -15.30
CA ALA A 43 -8.28 7.15 -16.67
C ALA A 43 -7.97 8.66 -16.79
N ASP A 44 -8.68 9.49 -16.02
CA ASP A 44 -8.48 10.95 -15.91
C ASP A 44 -7.46 11.33 -14.81
N LYS A 45 -6.85 10.34 -14.15
CA LYS A 45 -5.79 10.52 -13.14
C LYS A 45 -6.20 11.36 -11.93
N THR A 46 -7.50 11.53 -11.69
CA THR A 46 -8.06 12.26 -10.54
C THR A 46 -8.06 11.41 -9.27
N GLU A 47 -7.93 10.10 -9.39
CA GLU A 47 -7.98 9.14 -8.29
C GLU A 47 -6.84 8.12 -8.40
N ILE A 48 -6.09 7.95 -7.30
CA ILE A 48 -5.18 6.82 -7.11
C ILE A 48 -6.03 5.63 -6.67
N THR A 49 -6.26 4.72 -7.61
CA THR A 49 -7.09 3.52 -7.45
C THR A 49 -6.35 2.36 -6.79
N HIS A 50 -5.01 2.44 -6.74
CA HIS A 50 -4.14 1.58 -5.94
C HIS A 50 -2.81 2.30 -5.67
N LEU A 51 -2.51 2.63 -4.42
CA LEU A 51 -1.24 3.20 -3.95
C LEU A 51 -0.36 2.07 -3.41
N GLN A 52 0.76 1.85 -4.09
CA GLN A 52 1.73 0.84 -3.73
C GLN A 52 3.00 1.50 -3.16
N LEU A 53 3.43 1.04 -1.98
CA LEU A 53 4.77 1.32 -1.50
C LEU A 53 5.73 0.17 -1.89
N LEU A 54 7.01 0.49 -2.00
CA LEU A 54 8.07 -0.51 -2.08
C LEU A 54 7.99 -1.45 -0.86
N PRO A 55 8.42 -2.71 -0.97
CA PRO A 55 8.23 -3.65 0.11
C PRO A 55 8.99 -3.22 1.38
N SER A 56 8.39 -3.55 2.52
CA SER A 56 8.82 -3.13 3.87
C SER A 56 8.74 -1.61 4.15
N LYS A 57 8.28 -0.77 3.21
CA LYS A 57 8.13 0.68 3.43
C LYS A 57 6.80 1.06 4.04
N ARG A 58 6.79 2.22 4.71
CA ARG A 58 5.61 2.85 5.33
C ARG A 58 5.81 4.36 5.41
N GLY A 59 4.70 5.10 5.51
CA GLY A 59 4.74 6.51 5.83
C GLY A 59 4.89 6.81 7.33
N TYR A 60 4.95 8.11 7.63
CA TYR A 60 4.94 8.67 8.98
C TYR A 60 3.58 9.33 9.23
N LEU A 61 2.84 8.80 10.20
CA LEU A 61 1.54 9.37 10.57
C LEU A 61 1.76 10.47 11.61
N PHE A 62 1.30 11.68 11.28
CA PHE A 62 1.26 12.83 12.17
C PHE A 62 -0.18 13.11 12.57
N GLU A 63 -0.41 13.30 13.87
CA GLU A 63 -1.66 13.86 14.38
C GLU A 63 -1.45 15.36 14.64
N LEU A 64 -2.36 16.19 14.14
CA LEU A 64 -2.14 17.58 13.83
C LEU A 64 -3.17 18.47 14.53
N ASN A 65 -2.77 19.44 15.35
CA ASN A 65 -3.72 20.32 16.08
C ASN A 65 -4.52 21.30 15.19
N ASN A 66 -5.87 21.35 15.33
CA ASN A 66 -6.94 22.29 14.86
C ASN A 66 -6.80 23.27 13.67
N ALA A 67 -5.62 23.61 13.14
CA ALA A 67 -5.42 24.69 12.19
C ALA A 67 -4.66 24.23 10.94
N PHE A 68 -5.35 23.52 10.04
CA PHE A 68 -4.80 23.20 8.72
C PHE A 68 -5.56 23.88 7.62
N LYS A 69 -4.82 24.66 6.85
CA LYS A 69 -5.23 25.19 5.57
C LYS A 69 -4.38 24.47 4.53
N VAL A 70 -4.99 23.57 3.76
CA VAL A 70 -4.45 23.25 2.44
C VAL A 70 -4.73 24.48 1.60
N SER A 71 -3.78 25.41 1.53
CA SER A 71 -3.84 26.51 0.58
C SER A 71 -3.17 26.05 -0.70
N GLY A 72 -3.92 25.37 -1.57
CA GLY A 72 -3.58 25.39 -2.98
C GLY A 72 -3.78 26.81 -3.51
N SER A 73 -2.71 27.57 -3.72
CA SER A 73 -2.80 28.77 -4.56
C SER A 73 -2.62 28.35 -6.00
N GLN A 74 -3.70 28.36 -6.79
CA GLN A 74 -3.60 28.25 -8.25
C GLN A 74 -3.17 29.60 -8.79
N LYS A 75 -1.93 29.70 -9.27
CA LYS A 75 -1.53 30.85 -10.07
C LYS A 75 -1.91 30.54 -11.51
N PHE A 76 -2.86 31.31 -12.04
CA PHE A 76 -3.17 31.29 -13.48
C PHE A 76 -1.97 31.89 -14.22
N GLY A 77 -1.03 31.01 -14.55
CA GLY A 77 0.28 31.30 -15.10
C GLY A 77 1.26 30.15 -14.80
N GLY A 78 1.10 29.02 -15.51
CA GLY A 78 2.17 28.02 -15.66
C GLY A 78 2.10 26.70 -14.85
N GLY A 79 1.06 26.41 -14.03
CA GLY A 79 0.86 25.08 -13.40
C GLY A 79 0.29 25.08 -11.96
N PHE A 80 0.24 23.92 -11.30
CA PHE A 80 -0.27 23.76 -9.93
C PHE A 80 0.84 23.67 -8.88
N THR A 81 0.54 24.09 -7.64
CA THR A 81 1.41 23.94 -6.47
C THR A 81 0.58 23.52 -5.27
N HIS A 82 1.07 22.56 -4.48
CA HIS A 82 0.47 22.16 -3.21
C HIS A 82 1.27 22.70 -2.03
N GLU A 83 0.57 23.00 -0.93
CA GLU A 83 1.18 23.40 0.33
C GLU A 83 0.38 22.80 1.50
N LEU A 84 1.10 22.23 2.48
CA LEU A 84 0.54 21.75 3.73
C LEU A 84 1.47 22.12 4.89
N SER A 85 0.95 22.90 5.83
CA SER A 85 1.61 23.09 7.13
C SER A 85 1.24 21.97 8.09
N ILE A 86 2.18 21.48 8.90
CA ILE A 86 1.94 20.56 10.01
C ILE A 86 2.61 21.10 11.28
N LYS A 87 2.12 20.69 12.45
CA LYS A 87 2.72 21.03 13.74
C LYS A 87 3.12 19.75 14.46
N ILE A 88 4.32 19.73 15.02
CA ILE A 88 4.84 18.66 15.88
C ILE A 88 4.90 19.20 17.29
N ASP A 89 4.12 18.59 18.18
CA ASP A 89 4.11 18.95 19.60
C ASP A 89 5.37 18.46 20.30
N LYS A 90 5.85 19.21 21.30
CA LYS A 90 7.05 18.93 22.10
C LYS A 90 8.34 18.98 21.27
N ALA A 91 9.09 20.08 21.39
CA ALA A 91 10.40 20.23 20.76
C ALA A 91 11.52 19.49 21.53
N ASP A 92 11.35 18.19 21.76
CA ASP A 92 12.39 17.32 22.34
C ASP A 92 13.39 16.83 21.29
N SER A 93 14.47 16.18 21.74
CA SER A 93 15.55 15.72 20.86
C SER A 93 15.09 14.74 19.79
N GLY A 94 14.07 13.91 20.06
CA GLY A 94 13.52 12.94 19.11
C GLY A 94 12.70 13.61 18.01
N ASN A 95 11.85 14.55 18.38
CA ASN A 95 11.06 15.33 17.43
C ASN A 95 11.92 16.28 16.59
N ILE A 96 12.97 16.86 17.18
CA ILE A 96 13.96 17.66 16.44
C ILE A 96 14.73 16.79 15.43
N ALA A 97 15.13 15.57 15.81
CA ALA A 97 15.79 14.66 14.88
C ALA A 97 14.88 14.25 13.72
N THR A 98 13.61 13.95 14.01
CA THR A 98 12.58 13.64 13.01
C THR A 98 12.38 14.81 12.05
N MET A 99 12.27 16.03 12.57
CA MET A 99 12.20 17.25 11.76
C MET A 99 13.43 17.40 10.85
N ASN A 100 14.63 17.24 11.39
CA ASN A 100 15.87 17.37 10.61
C ASN A 100 15.98 16.30 9.51
N ALA A 101 15.32 15.16 9.67
CA ALA A 101 15.19 14.16 8.62
C ALA A 101 14.17 14.60 7.56
N LEU A 102 13.04 15.17 7.98
CA LEU A 102 12.00 15.69 7.09
C LEU A 102 12.49 16.85 6.20
N THR A 103 13.37 17.71 6.69
CA THR A 103 13.89 18.84 5.89
C THR A 103 14.81 18.42 4.75
N LYS A 104 15.25 17.16 4.73
CA LYS A 104 16.20 16.63 3.73
C LYS A 104 15.55 15.78 2.64
N GLY A 105 14.24 15.55 2.72
CA GLY A 105 13.54 14.65 1.83
C GLY A 105 12.52 15.34 0.93
N THR A 106 12.04 14.55 -0.02
CA THR A 106 10.87 14.84 -0.85
C THR A 106 9.78 13.85 -0.48
N TYR A 107 8.53 14.31 -0.40
CA TYR A 107 7.42 13.55 0.17
C TYR A 107 6.15 13.63 -0.67
N VAL A 108 5.32 12.60 -0.55
CA VAL A 108 3.90 12.64 -0.89
C VAL A 108 3.14 12.65 0.43
N LEU A 109 2.15 13.53 0.52
CA LEU A 109 1.36 13.69 1.74
C LEU A 109 -0.06 13.23 1.46
N ILE A 110 -0.63 12.49 2.40
CA ILE A 110 -2.02 12.08 2.36
C ILE A 110 -2.72 12.73 3.54
N VAL A 111 -3.78 13.48 3.28
CA VAL A 111 -4.58 14.14 4.31
C VAL A 111 -6.00 13.60 4.31
N GLU A 112 -6.56 13.43 5.48
CA GLU A 112 -7.95 13.00 5.65
C GLU A 112 -8.86 14.22 5.76
N THR A 113 -9.97 14.23 5.03
CA THR A 113 -10.92 15.36 5.04
C THR A 113 -12.11 15.09 5.97
N THR A 114 -12.82 16.13 6.39
CA THR A 114 -14.09 16.04 7.12
C THR A 114 -15.20 15.40 6.28
N GLY A 115 -15.03 15.37 4.95
CA GLY A 115 -15.89 14.64 4.03
C GLY A 115 -15.62 13.13 3.98
N ASN A 116 -14.79 12.59 4.87
CA ASN A 116 -14.40 11.17 4.91
C ASN A 116 -13.77 10.69 3.58
N THR A 117 -12.88 11.52 3.04
CA THR A 117 -12.06 11.19 1.86
C THR A 117 -10.59 11.46 2.16
N PHE A 118 -9.70 10.91 1.33
CA PHE A 118 -8.26 11.07 1.46
C PHE A 118 -7.72 11.78 0.23
N GLU A 119 -6.98 12.86 0.46
CA GLU A 119 -6.39 13.71 -0.57
C GLU A 119 -4.89 13.51 -0.61
N VAL A 120 -4.34 13.30 -1.81
CA VAL A 120 -2.93 13.04 -2.07
C VAL A 120 -2.30 14.29 -2.67
N LEU A 121 -1.36 14.86 -1.92
CA LEU A 121 -0.60 16.05 -2.26
C LEU A 121 0.83 15.66 -2.62
N GLY A 122 1.36 16.28 -3.67
CA GLY A 122 2.75 16.07 -4.06
C GLY A 122 2.98 14.80 -4.87
N TYR A 123 1.93 14.14 -5.36
CA TYR A 123 2.10 12.84 -6.01
C TYR A 123 3.01 12.91 -7.25
N GLU A 124 3.01 14.01 -8.00
CA GLU A 124 3.78 14.11 -9.24
C GLU A 124 5.16 14.70 -8.98
N ALA A 125 5.24 15.91 -8.43
CA ALA A 125 6.52 16.60 -8.25
C ALA A 125 7.16 16.38 -6.87
N GLY A 126 6.37 15.94 -5.89
CA GLY A 126 6.80 15.82 -4.51
C GLY A 126 6.76 17.15 -3.77
N LEU A 127 6.59 17.09 -2.45
CA LEU A 127 6.68 18.24 -1.56
C LEU A 127 8.00 18.19 -0.78
N VAL A 128 8.59 19.37 -0.58
CA VAL A 128 9.76 19.57 0.28
C VAL A 128 9.37 20.47 1.45
N VAL A 129 10.10 20.39 2.56
CA VAL A 129 9.90 21.33 3.67
C VAL A 129 10.46 22.69 3.26
N ASN A 130 9.56 23.65 3.02
CA ASN A 130 9.87 25.02 2.60
C ASN A 130 10.03 25.98 3.79
N SER A 131 9.45 25.66 4.94
CA SER A 131 9.52 26.49 6.15
C SER A 131 9.51 25.64 7.41
N VAL A 132 10.32 26.05 8.39
CA VAL A 132 10.36 25.52 9.75
C VAL A 132 10.23 26.69 10.72
N GLN A 133 9.23 26.64 11.62
CA GLN A 133 8.98 27.69 12.60
C GLN A 133 8.88 27.09 14.00
N ARG A 134 9.69 27.60 14.92
CA ARG A 134 9.64 27.19 16.32
C ARG A 134 8.77 28.15 17.12
N ASP A 135 7.74 27.62 17.75
CA ASP A 135 6.93 28.32 18.74
C ASP A 135 7.44 27.93 20.14
N TYR A 136 8.19 28.85 20.76
CA TYR A 136 8.73 28.65 22.09
C TYR A 136 7.67 28.74 23.19
N ALA A 137 6.57 29.48 22.97
CA ALA A 137 5.51 29.64 23.95
C ALA A 137 4.62 28.39 24.01
N GLY A 138 4.34 27.80 22.85
CA GLY A 138 3.58 26.54 22.74
C GLY A 138 4.43 25.27 22.90
N ASN A 139 5.77 25.38 22.84
CA ASN A 139 6.70 24.25 22.70
C ASN A 139 6.36 23.36 21.49
N VAL A 140 6.08 24.00 20.34
CA VAL A 140 5.65 23.36 19.09
C VAL A 140 6.60 23.74 17.96
N ILE A 141 6.78 22.82 17.01
CA ILE A 141 7.51 23.07 15.77
C ILE A 141 6.53 22.98 14.59
N GLY A 142 6.36 24.08 13.86
CA GLY A 142 5.64 24.12 12.59
C GLY A 142 6.55 23.76 11.42
N LEU A 143 6.07 22.92 10.52
CA LEU A 143 6.68 22.60 9.23
C LEU A 143 5.72 22.96 8.12
N THR A 144 6.20 23.50 7.01
CA THR A 144 5.39 23.69 5.80
C THR A 144 6.00 22.92 4.66
N PHE A 145 5.27 21.91 4.17
CA PHE A 145 5.56 21.19 2.95
C PHE A 145 5.00 21.97 1.78
N ALA A 146 5.79 22.19 0.72
CA ALA A 146 5.34 22.83 -0.49
C ALA A 146 5.94 22.17 -1.73
N THR A 147 5.25 22.26 -2.87
CA THR A 147 5.84 21.95 -4.17
C THR A 147 7.07 22.86 -4.37
N PRO A 148 8.24 22.32 -4.77
CA PRO A 148 9.42 23.13 -5.04
C PRO A 148 9.13 24.25 -6.05
N SER A 149 9.80 25.40 -5.89
CA SER A 149 9.46 26.62 -6.62
C SER A 149 9.63 26.51 -8.14
N ASP A 150 10.55 25.66 -8.58
CA ASP A 150 10.97 25.39 -9.95
C ASP A 150 10.12 24.32 -10.66
N VAL A 151 9.33 23.56 -9.93
CA VAL A 151 8.46 22.51 -10.49
C VAL A 151 6.98 22.82 -10.25
N LYS A 152 6.12 22.08 -10.94
CA LYS A 152 4.66 22.20 -10.85
C LYS A 152 4.06 20.81 -10.81
N GLU A 153 2.91 20.70 -10.15
CA GLU A 153 2.10 19.49 -10.14
C GLU A 153 1.25 19.43 -11.41
N LEU A 154 0.96 18.22 -11.87
CA LEU A 154 0.11 18.02 -13.06
C LEU A 154 -1.37 18.28 -12.79
N ARG A 155 -1.79 18.24 -11.51
CA ARG A 155 -3.18 18.41 -11.08
C ARG A 155 -3.28 19.06 -9.71
N MET A 156 -4.49 19.49 -9.36
CA MET A 156 -4.79 20.20 -8.11
C MET A 156 -4.77 19.30 -6.87
N VAL A 157 -5.20 18.05 -7.00
CA VAL A 157 -5.12 16.99 -5.98
C VAL A 157 -5.50 15.68 -6.66
N ALA A 158 -5.03 14.55 -6.14
CA ALA A 158 -5.61 13.25 -6.45
C ALA A 158 -6.30 12.70 -5.20
N LEU A 159 -7.46 12.04 -5.36
CA LEU A 159 -8.06 11.28 -4.27
C LEU A 159 -7.34 9.94 -4.09
N TRP A 160 -7.29 9.43 -2.87
CA TRP A 160 -6.88 8.05 -2.61
C TRP A 160 -8.13 7.18 -2.43
N GLY A 161 -8.41 6.35 -3.43
CA GLY A 161 -9.72 5.71 -3.60
C GLY A 161 -9.68 4.19 -3.74
N GLU A 162 -8.94 3.52 -2.87
CA GLU A 162 -8.97 2.06 -2.76
C GLU A 162 -10.18 1.59 -1.92
N GLY A 163 -11.35 1.57 -2.54
CA GLY A 163 -12.58 1.11 -1.91
C GLY A 163 -13.21 2.17 -0.99
N ASN A 164 -13.95 1.71 0.04
CA ASN A 164 -14.71 2.62 0.89
C ASN A 164 -13.84 3.28 1.98
N TYR A 165 -14.39 4.34 2.59
CA TYR A 165 -13.71 5.11 3.63
C TYR A 165 -13.18 4.28 4.80
N LEU A 166 -13.89 3.24 5.26
CA LEU A 166 -13.43 2.41 6.38
C LEU A 166 -12.21 1.57 6.01
N THR A 167 -12.19 1.01 4.79
CA THR A 167 -11.01 0.32 4.24
C THR A 167 -9.83 1.27 4.15
N MET A 168 -10.06 2.45 3.60
CA MET A 168 -9.05 3.50 3.46
C MET A 168 -8.49 3.97 4.80
N SER A 169 -9.35 4.20 5.79
CA SER A 169 -8.94 4.63 7.14
C SER A 169 -8.00 3.60 7.79
N LYS A 170 -8.30 2.31 7.65
CA LYS A 170 -7.42 1.25 8.18
C LYS A 170 -6.06 1.22 7.48
N LYS A 171 -6.04 1.41 6.15
CA LYS A 171 -4.77 1.47 5.39
C LYS A 171 -3.95 2.71 5.75
N PHE A 172 -4.61 3.85 5.93
CA PHE A 172 -4.01 5.10 6.39
C PHE A 172 -3.41 4.98 7.79
N GLU A 173 -4.14 4.39 8.75
CA GLU A 173 -3.66 4.15 10.13
C GLU A 173 -2.49 3.17 10.18
N ARG A 174 -2.49 2.19 9.27
CA ARG A 174 -1.34 1.31 9.02
C ARG A 174 -0.19 1.98 8.25
N LYS A 175 -0.27 3.28 8.00
CA LYS A 175 0.78 4.08 7.35
C LYS A 175 1.08 3.61 5.93
N ALA A 176 0.06 3.11 5.21
CA ALA A 176 0.19 2.47 3.91
C ALA A 176 1.24 1.34 3.88
N PHE A 177 1.50 0.70 5.04
CA PHE A 177 2.56 -0.30 5.16
C PHE A 177 2.29 -1.52 4.27
N VAL A 178 3.32 -1.85 3.48
CA VAL A 178 3.40 -3.05 2.65
C VAL A 178 4.52 -3.93 3.22
N GLY A 179 4.17 -5.12 3.70
CA GLY A 179 5.11 -6.12 4.17
C GLY A 179 5.91 -6.73 3.03
N ARG A 180 7.09 -7.28 3.34
CA ARG A 180 7.92 -7.99 2.37
C ARG A 180 7.18 -9.20 1.81
N ASN A 181 7.27 -9.43 0.51
CA ASN A 181 6.89 -10.69 -0.11
C ASN A 181 8.10 -11.62 -0.20
N TYR A 182 8.01 -12.82 0.35
CA TYR A 182 9.07 -13.84 0.22
C TYR A 182 8.88 -14.75 -0.99
N ILE A 183 7.80 -14.61 -1.78
CA ILE A 183 7.60 -15.38 -3.01
C ILE A 183 8.24 -14.63 -4.17
N LEU A 184 9.27 -15.24 -4.77
CA LEU A 184 10.01 -14.69 -5.91
C LEU A 184 9.17 -14.79 -7.19
N LYS A 185 9.29 -13.78 -8.06
CA LYS A 185 8.52 -13.67 -9.31
C LYS A 185 7.02 -13.88 -9.09
N SER A 186 6.51 -13.27 -8.03
CA SER A 186 5.11 -13.46 -7.59
C SER A 186 4.10 -12.65 -8.40
N ASN A 187 4.54 -11.75 -9.29
CA ASN A 187 3.67 -11.07 -10.25
C ASN A 187 3.33 -12.04 -11.41
N ASP A 188 2.66 -13.13 -11.06
CA ASP A 188 2.46 -14.27 -11.93
C ASP A 188 1.10 -14.92 -11.62
N PHE A 189 0.63 -15.72 -12.57
CA PHE A 189 -0.65 -16.39 -12.46
C PHE A 189 -0.69 -17.71 -13.22
N ILE A 190 -1.66 -18.54 -12.86
CA ILE A 190 -2.09 -19.69 -13.67
C ILE A 190 -3.58 -19.60 -13.94
N ASN A 191 -4.01 -20.17 -15.07
CA ASN A 191 -5.40 -20.34 -15.46
C ASN A 191 -5.82 -21.81 -15.59
N SER A 192 -4.90 -22.74 -15.31
CA SER A 192 -5.12 -24.18 -15.29
C SER A 192 -3.93 -24.88 -14.63
N GLY A 193 -4.11 -26.14 -14.20
CA GLY A 193 -3.02 -27.01 -13.78
C GLY A 193 -2.28 -26.54 -12.53
N TYR A 194 -0.95 -26.57 -12.56
CA TYR A 194 -0.10 -26.18 -11.45
C TYR A 194 1.17 -25.46 -11.89
N LYS A 195 1.76 -24.66 -10.99
CA LYS A 195 3.03 -23.95 -11.19
C LYS A 195 3.77 -23.81 -9.87
N MET A 196 5.09 -23.90 -9.89
CA MET A 196 5.93 -23.72 -8.72
C MET A 196 6.66 -22.38 -8.77
N LEU A 197 6.63 -21.62 -7.66
CA LEU A 197 7.39 -20.40 -7.47
C LEU A 197 8.40 -20.59 -6.34
N ASN A 198 9.59 -20.01 -6.51
CA ASN A 198 10.63 -20.08 -5.48
C ASN A 198 10.28 -19.18 -4.29
N ILE A 199 10.65 -19.64 -3.10
CA ILE A 199 10.63 -18.84 -1.88
C ILE A 199 12.03 -18.28 -1.65
N SER A 200 12.12 -17.00 -1.30
CA SER A 200 13.38 -16.32 -0.97
C SER A 200 14.12 -17.10 0.12
N PRO A 201 15.43 -17.39 -0.05
CA PRO A 201 16.24 -18.05 0.97
C PRO A 201 16.25 -17.31 2.31
N LEU A 202 16.03 -16.00 2.31
CA LEU A 202 15.97 -15.17 3.53
C LEU A 202 14.80 -15.57 4.43
N PHE A 203 13.73 -16.13 3.87
CA PHE A 203 12.58 -16.60 4.64
C PHE A 203 12.97 -17.63 5.70
N SER A 204 13.94 -18.50 5.41
CA SER A 204 14.39 -19.56 6.32
C SER A 204 14.96 -19.01 7.64
N ASN A 205 15.62 -17.86 7.60
CA ASN A 205 16.15 -17.21 8.80
C ASN A 205 15.09 -16.40 9.54
N GLU A 206 14.16 -15.79 8.79
CA GLU A 206 13.15 -14.90 9.37
C GLU A 206 12.02 -15.66 10.04
N ILE A 207 11.59 -16.80 9.49
CA ILE A 207 10.56 -17.64 10.11
C ILE A 207 10.95 -18.10 11.52
N LEU A 208 12.22 -18.44 11.76
CA LEU A 208 12.70 -18.91 13.07
C LEU A 208 12.67 -17.81 14.15
N LYS A 209 12.59 -16.54 13.75
CA LYS A 209 12.58 -15.39 14.66
C LYS A 209 11.19 -14.86 14.95
N ASN A 210 10.15 -15.43 14.32
CA ASN A 210 8.82 -14.85 14.32
C ASN A 210 7.75 -15.89 14.65
N ASP A 211 6.72 -15.42 15.36
CA ASP A 211 5.65 -16.27 15.89
C ASP A 211 4.56 -16.59 14.87
N SER A 212 4.50 -15.87 13.76
CA SER A 212 3.44 -16.04 12.78
C SER A 212 3.89 -15.74 11.37
N ILE A 213 3.16 -16.33 10.43
CA ILE A 213 3.35 -16.20 8.99
C ILE A 213 1.98 -15.90 8.40
N THR A 214 1.93 -14.98 7.46
CA THR A 214 0.72 -14.68 6.69
C THR A 214 0.94 -15.11 5.24
N LEU A 215 0.04 -15.95 4.74
CA LEU A 215 -0.04 -16.31 3.34
C LEU A 215 -1.25 -15.58 2.73
N SER A 216 -1.14 -15.11 1.49
CA SER A 216 -2.27 -14.53 0.76
C SER A 216 -2.15 -14.74 -0.74
N VAL A 217 -3.28 -14.79 -1.44
CA VAL A 217 -3.34 -15.03 -2.89
C VAL A 217 -4.66 -14.52 -3.47
N ASP A 218 -4.63 -14.03 -4.70
CA ASP A 218 -5.86 -13.69 -5.42
C ASP A 218 -6.40 -14.95 -6.10
N ILE A 219 -7.66 -15.29 -5.82
CA ILE A 219 -8.35 -16.43 -6.39
C ILE A 219 -9.62 -15.93 -7.07
N MET A 220 -9.80 -16.31 -8.33
CA MET A 220 -10.99 -15.99 -9.09
C MET A 220 -11.43 -17.18 -9.95
N PHE A 221 -12.73 -17.41 -10.01
CA PHE A 221 -13.37 -18.21 -11.06
C PHE A 221 -14.70 -17.59 -11.46
N ASN A 222 -15.07 -17.75 -12.73
CA ASN A 222 -16.36 -17.36 -13.26
C ASN A 222 -17.10 -18.58 -13.78
N ASN A 223 -18.37 -18.73 -13.39
CA ASN A 223 -19.24 -19.83 -13.79
C ASN A 223 -18.58 -21.20 -13.62
N LEU A 224 -18.46 -21.66 -12.37
CA LEU A 224 -17.84 -22.93 -12.04
C LEU A 224 -18.58 -24.11 -12.73
N ILE A 225 -17.83 -25.00 -13.37
CA ILE A 225 -18.34 -26.19 -14.06
C ILE A 225 -18.21 -27.42 -13.16
N GLY A 226 -17.08 -27.56 -12.45
CA GLY A 226 -16.87 -28.68 -11.52
C GLY A 226 -15.45 -28.77 -10.96
N GLY A 227 -15.19 -29.79 -10.17
CA GLY A 227 -13.87 -30.10 -9.61
C GLY A 227 -13.78 -29.98 -8.10
N ASN A 228 -12.56 -29.78 -7.58
CA ASN A 228 -12.26 -29.94 -6.15
C ASN A 228 -11.82 -28.64 -5.48
N ARG A 229 -10.71 -28.05 -5.93
CA ARG A 229 -10.11 -26.90 -5.24
C ARG A 229 -9.15 -26.11 -6.11
N LEU A 230 -8.89 -24.88 -5.71
CA LEU A 230 -7.83 -24.04 -6.23
C LEU A 230 -7.19 -23.25 -5.10
N GLY A 231 -5.91 -22.92 -5.23
CA GLY A 231 -5.17 -22.37 -4.12
C GLY A 231 -3.66 -22.43 -4.25
N ILE A 232 -3.00 -22.22 -3.11
CA ILE A 232 -1.55 -22.27 -2.99
C ILE A 232 -1.12 -23.10 -1.79
N GLU A 233 0.03 -23.78 -1.89
CA GLU A 233 0.59 -24.59 -0.82
C GLU A 233 2.11 -24.65 -0.90
N PHE A 234 2.78 -24.58 0.24
CA PHE A 234 4.16 -25.02 0.42
C PHE A 234 4.28 -25.75 1.74
N ASN A 235 5.44 -26.35 2.00
CA ASN A 235 5.69 -27.07 3.23
C ASN A 235 7.12 -26.85 3.73
N ILE A 236 7.27 -26.97 5.04
CA ILE A 236 8.56 -26.94 5.73
C ILE A 236 8.77 -28.30 6.36
N ILE A 237 9.90 -28.91 6.02
CA ILE A 237 10.38 -30.14 6.65
C ILE A 237 11.49 -29.73 7.63
N TYR A 238 11.37 -30.15 8.88
CA TYR A 238 12.35 -29.93 9.94
C TYR A 238 13.32 -31.10 10.04
N THR A 239 14.44 -30.92 10.75
CA THR A 239 15.46 -31.98 10.87
C THR A 239 15.02 -33.18 11.70
N ASP A 240 13.95 -33.04 12.49
CA ASP A 240 13.27 -34.13 13.21
C ASP A 240 12.18 -34.82 12.36
N ASP A 241 12.19 -34.57 11.04
CA ASP A 241 11.23 -35.05 10.05
C ASP A 241 9.78 -34.60 10.25
N THR A 242 9.53 -33.63 11.15
CA THR A 242 8.25 -32.92 11.19
C THR A 242 8.01 -32.24 9.84
N ASN A 243 6.84 -32.47 9.24
CA ASN A 243 6.43 -31.84 7.99
C ASN A 243 5.18 -30.98 8.21
N VAL A 244 5.28 -29.69 7.94
CA VAL A 244 4.19 -28.72 8.15
C VAL A 244 3.82 -28.07 6.83
N TYR A 245 2.54 -28.16 6.47
CA TYR A 245 1.99 -27.54 5.27
C TYR A 245 1.35 -26.19 5.59
N TYR A 246 1.61 -25.23 4.72
CA TYR A 246 1.08 -23.87 4.77
C TYR A 246 0.32 -23.64 3.47
N ASN A 247 -0.99 -23.45 3.55
CA ASN A 247 -1.84 -23.36 2.37
C ASN A 247 -3.04 -22.41 2.48
N ILE A 248 -3.53 -22.03 1.32
CA ILE A 248 -4.85 -21.44 1.12
C ILE A 248 -5.53 -22.29 0.07
N TRP A 249 -6.65 -22.90 0.44
CA TRP A 249 -7.47 -23.69 -0.47
C TRP A 249 -8.90 -23.16 -0.51
N LYS A 250 -9.34 -22.64 -1.67
CA LYS A 250 -10.76 -22.50 -1.97
C LYS A 250 -11.25 -23.87 -2.43
N ARG A 251 -11.96 -24.57 -1.54
CA ARG A 251 -12.71 -25.78 -1.91
C ARG A 251 -13.97 -25.38 -2.65
N VAL A 252 -14.32 -26.18 -3.65
CA VAL A 252 -15.56 -26.07 -4.41
C VAL A 252 -16.27 -27.42 -4.38
N ASN A 253 -17.60 -27.40 -4.48
CA ASN A 253 -18.44 -28.59 -4.49
C ASN A 253 -19.61 -28.41 -5.49
N SER A 254 -20.47 -29.42 -5.58
CA SER A 254 -21.61 -29.41 -6.50
C SER A 254 -22.57 -28.24 -6.31
N GLY A 255 -22.69 -27.70 -5.09
CA GLY A 255 -23.49 -26.51 -4.80
C GLY A 255 -22.89 -25.20 -5.29
N ASP A 256 -21.59 -25.18 -5.62
CA ASP A 256 -20.91 -24.02 -6.19
C ASP A 256 -21.00 -23.98 -7.73
N ILE A 257 -21.53 -25.02 -8.38
CA ILE A 257 -21.68 -25.06 -9.84
C ILE A 257 -22.58 -23.90 -10.30
N GLY A 258 -22.16 -23.21 -11.36
CA GLY A 258 -22.86 -22.04 -11.87
C GLY A 258 -22.46 -20.72 -11.19
N THR A 259 -21.68 -20.77 -10.10
CA THR A 259 -21.31 -19.58 -9.32
C THR A 259 -19.98 -18.99 -9.75
N SER A 260 -19.72 -17.76 -9.30
CA SER A 260 -18.46 -17.04 -9.52
C SER A 260 -17.90 -16.57 -8.18
N PHE A 261 -16.59 -16.47 -8.09
CA PHE A 261 -15.85 -16.03 -6.91
C PHE A 261 -14.66 -15.19 -7.35
N SER A 262 -14.35 -14.12 -6.61
CA SER A 262 -13.16 -13.30 -6.86
C SER A 262 -12.77 -12.58 -5.58
N GLU A 263 -11.78 -13.11 -4.87
CA GLU A 263 -11.28 -12.50 -3.64
C GLU A 263 -9.79 -12.74 -3.45
N ARG A 264 -9.15 -11.83 -2.71
CA ARG A 264 -7.84 -12.08 -2.12
C ARG A 264 -8.02 -12.87 -0.83
N MET A 265 -7.72 -14.15 -0.88
CA MET A 265 -7.78 -15.02 0.30
C MET A 265 -6.52 -14.86 1.15
N VAL A 266 -6.70 -14.97 2.47
CA VAL A 266 -5.64 -14.81 3.48
C VAL A 266 -5.72 -15.97 4.46
N ASN A 267 -4.57 -16.51 4.85
CA ASN A 267 -4.47 -17.45 5.97
C ASN A 267 -3.25 -17.09 6.84
N ILE A 268 -3.47 -17.07 8.16
CA ILE A 268 -2.47 -16.70 9.15
C ILE A 268 -2.13 -17.96 9.95
N PHE A 269 -0.85 -18.31 9.97
CA PHE A 269 -0.34 -19.49 10.65
C PHE A 269 0.45 -19.10 11.88
N GLN A 270 0.18 -19.77 13.00
CA GLN A 270 1.05 -19.73 14.16
C GLN A 270 2.29 -20.60 13.90
N ASN A 271 3.47 -20.05 14.14
CA ASN A 271 4.72 -20.75 13.97
C ASN A 271 5.13 -21.49 15.25
N ASN A 272 4.48 -22.64 15.46
CA ASN A 272 4.74 -23.50 16.62
C ASN A 272 6.07 -24.27 16.52
N ASN A 273 6.83 -24.12 15.44
CA ASN A 273 8.06 -24.87 15.18
C ASN A 273 9.29 -23.95 15.03
N ARG A 274 9.21 -22.69 15.48
CA ARG A 274 10.31 -21.70 15.33
C ARG A 274 11.64 -22.11 15.98
N GLU A 275 11.59 -23.01 16.97
CA GLU A 275 12.79 -23.51 17.67
C GLU A 275 13.44 -24.70 16.94
N LYS A 276 12.72 -25.30 15.98
CA LYS A 276 13.21 -26.45 15.22
C LYS A 276 14.10 -26.00 14.08
N LYS A 277 15.16 -26.77 13.84
CA LYS A 277 16.05 -26.54 12.70
C LYS A 277 15.34 -26.96 11.41
N ILE A 278 15.32 -26.07 10.43
CA ILE A 278 14.75 -26.34 9.11
C ILE A 278 15.69 -27.25 8.32
N LYS A 279 15.13 -28.31 7.73
CA LYS A 279 15.83 -29.21 6.79
C LYS A 279 15.60 -28.76 5.36
N TYR A 280 14.36 -28.40 5.02
CA TYR A 280 13.96 -28.01 3.67
C TYR A 280 12.70 -27.15 3.69
N ILE A 281 12.64 -26.17 2.80
CA ILE A 281 11.42 -25.41 2.49
C ILE A 281 11.13 -25.68 1.01
N SER A 282 9.92 -26.16 0.71
CA SER A 282 9.53 -26.39 -0.69
C SER A 282 9.21 -25.08 -1.42
N GLN A 283 9.14 -25.17 -2.74
CA GLN A 283 8.58 -24.11 -3.56
C GLN A 283 7.09 -23.91 -3.23
N LEU A 284 6.57 -22.71 -3.47
CA LEU A 284 5.14 -22.46 -3.40
C LEU A 284 4.46 -22.97 -4.68
N GLY A 285 3.60 -23.97 -4.53
CA GLY A 285 2.73 -24.43 -5.59
C GLY A 285 1.49 -23.57 -5.72
N LEU A 286 1.18 -23.14 -6.93
CA LEU A 286 -0.14 -22.64 -7.35
C LEU A 286 -0.87 -23.81 -8.00
N HIS A 287 -2.14 -23.96 -7.68
CA HIS A 287 -2.93 -25.11 -8.11
C HIS A 287 -4.35 -24.71 -8.51
N ILE A 288 -4.79 -25.21 -9.67
CA ILE A 288 -6.18 -25.18 -10.13
C ILE A 288 -6.58 -26.63 -10.41
N GLN A 289 -7.45 -27.16 -9.55
CA GLN A 289 -8.02 -28.51 -9.63
C GLN A 289 -9.55 -28.43 -9.78
N CYS A 290 -10.00 -27.40 -10.49
CA CYS A 290 -11.39 -27.17 -10.87
C CYS A 290 -11.47 -26.65 -12.30
N GLU A 291 -12.67 -26.71 -12.86
CA GLU A 291 -13.01 -26.23 -14.18
C GLU A 291 -14.09 -25.15 -14.07
N ALA A 292 -13.91 -24.07 -14.81
CA ALA A 292 -14.79 -22.91 -14.88
C ALA A 292 -14.59 -22.24 -16.24
N GLU A 293 -15.52 -21.40 -16.69
CA GLU A 293 -15.34 -20.65 -17.94
C GLU A 293 -14.08 -19.77 -17.93
N SER A 294 -13.78 -19.18 -16.77
CA SER A 294 -12.50 -18.55 -16.51
C SER A 294 -12.08 -18.82 -15.09
N VAL A 295 -10.79 -19.08 -14.87
CA VAL A 295 -10.21 -19.31 -13.54
C VAL A 295 -8.82 -18.73 -13.47
N LYS A 296 -8.45 -18.19 -12.30
CA LYS A 296 -7.15 -17.57 -12.06
C LYS A 296 -6.73 -17.75 -10.60
N VAL A 297 -5.49 -18.18 -10.41
CA VAL A 297 -4.76 -18.08 -9.14
C VAL A 297 -3.55 -17.20 -9.38
N SER A 298 -3.42 -16.08 -8.66
CA SER A 298 -2.40 -15.07 -8.94
C SER A 298 -1.91 -14.31 -7.73
N ASN A 299 -0.81 -13.59 -7.90
CA ASN A 299 -0.26 -12.67 -6.90
C ASN A 299 -0.10 -13.29 -5.50
N PRO A 300 0.53 -14.48 -5.39
CA PRO A 300 0.81 -15.08 -4.11
C PRO A 300 1.76 -14.19 -3.31
N LYS A 301 1.52 -14.13 -2.00
CA LYS A 301 2.38 -13.42 -1.06
C LYS A 301 2.57 -14.22 0.20
N LEU A 302 3.83 -14.33 0.61
CA LEU A 302 4.25 -14.89 1.87
C LEU A 302 4.88 -13.77 2.69
N GLU A 303 4.36 -13.54 3.88
CA GLU A 303 4.79 -12.48 4.79
C GLU A 303 5.09 -13.06 6.17
N ILE A 304 5.99 -12.40 6.89
CA ILE A 304 6.20 -12.64 8.31
C ILE A 304 5.22 -11.78 9.10
N GLY A 305 4.66 -12.34 10.18
CA GLY A 305 3.68 -11.69 11.04
C GLY A 305 2.25 -12.17 10.78
N ASN A 306 1.31 -11.55 11.49
CA ASN A 306 -0.11 -11.91 11.53
C ASN A 306 -1.04 -10.87 10.89
N ILE A 307 -0.49 -9.95 10.09
CA ILE A 307 -1.25 -8.90 9.41
C ILE A 307 -0.98 -9.02 7.92
N ALA A 308 -2.02 -9.36 7.16
CA ALA A 308 -1.95 -9.31 5.71
C ALA A 308 -1.80 -7.86 5.23
N THR A 309 -0.85 -7.65 4.33
CA THR A 309 -0.70 -6.38 3.63
C THR A 309 -0.94 -6.55 2.14
N ASP A 310 -1.02 -5.44 1.42
CA ASP A 310 -1.30 -5.46 -0.01
C ASP A 310 -0.20 -6.24 -0.75
N TRP A 311 -0.57 -6.84 -1.87
CA TRP A 311 0.41 -7.56 -2.67
C TRP A 311 1.55 -6.63 -3.12
N CYS A 312 2.77 -7.17 -3.14
CA CYS A 312 3.93 -6.53 -3.74
C CYS A 312 4.83 -7.62 -4.34
N PRO A 313 5.70 -7.28 -5.32
CA PRO A 313 6.76 -8.19 -5.73
C PRO A 313 7.72 -8.49 -4.56
N ALA A 314 8.56 -9.50 -4.71
CA ALA A 314 9.65 -9.71 -3.77
C ALA A 314 10.65 -8.54 -3.87
N ASP A 315 11.37 -8.26 -2.77
CA ASP A 315 12.42 -7.23 -2.79
C ASP A 315 13.57 -7.60 -3.75
N GLU A 316 13.68 -8.90 -4.05
CA GLU A 316 14.70 -9.50 -4.91
C GLU A 316 14.35 -9.50 -6.41
N ASP A 317 13.11 -9.11 -6.79
CA ASP A 317 12.65 -9.05 -8.18
C ASP A 317 12.93 -7.68 -8.85
#